data_AF-A0A8C6K978-F1
#
_entry.id   AF-A0A8C6K978-F1
#
_cell.length_a   1.000
_cell.length_b   1.000
_cell.length_c   1.000
_cell.angle_alpha   90.00
_cell.angle_beta   90.00
_cell.angle_gamma   90.00
#
_symmetry.space_group_name_H-M   'P 1'
#
loop_
_entity.id
_entity.type
_entity.pdbx_description
1 polymer ?
#
loop_
_entity_poly.entity_id
_entity_poly.type
_entity_poly.pdbx_seq_one_letter_code
_entity_poly.pdbx_strand_id
1 'polypeptide(L)'
;MARSHINIRTRCGDCVIICLGLIFPSPSFCAPLDCGLNVHKQCSKLVPSDCQPDLRRIKKVFSCDLTTLVKAHNTTRPMVVDMCIREIELRGLKSEGLYRVSGFSEHIEDVRLAFDRDGEKADISASAYADINIITGALKLYLRDLPIPVITFDLYSKFIQAAKIPNAESRLEAIHEALLQLPPAHYETLRYLMAHLKRVTTFERDNLMNAENLGIVFGPTLMQPPEQSALTTLNDMRQQKLVVQLMVEHEDVLF
;
A
#
# COMPACT_ATOMS: atom_id res chain seq x y z
N MET A 1 38.15 6.62 28.05
CA MET A 1 38.56 5.52 27.13
C MET A 1 38.47 4.22 27.94
N ALA A 2 37.76 3.14 27.61
CA ALA A 2 37.22 2.68 26.33
C ALA A 2 35.89 1.89 26.50
N ARG A 3 35.00 2.15 25.54
CA ARG A 3 33.83 1.44 24.98
C ARG A 3 33.35 0.12 25.62
N SER A 4 32.11 0.14 26.11
CA SER A 4 31.24 -1.00 26.38
C SER A 4 30.64 -1.57 25.07
N HIS A 5 31.02 -2.79 24.71
CA HIS A 5 30.43 -3.54 23.60
C HIS A 5 29.15 -4.26 24.07
N ILE A 6 28.02 -3.86 23.50
CA ILE A 6 26.71 -4.50 23.70
C ILE A 6 26.66 -5.74 22.79
N ASN A 7 26.65 -6.94 23.38
CA ASN A 7 26.53 -8.21 22.65
C ASN A 7 25.05 -8.64 22.64
N ILE A 8 24.31 -8.26 21.59
CA ILE A 8 22.88 -8.52 21.42
C ILE A 8 22.70 -9.95 20.88
N ARG A 9 22.51 -10.93 21.77
CA ARG A 9 21.99 -12.26 21.42
C ARG A 9 20.46 -12.26 21.56
N THR A 10 19.72 -11.87 20.52
CA THR A 10 18.28 -12.16 20.43
C THR A 10 18.09 -13.61 19.98
N ARG A 11 17.88 -14.51 20.94
CA ARG A 11 17.49 -15.91 20.70
C ARG A 11 15.99 -15.97 20.38
N CYS A 12 15.63 -16.66 19.31
CA CYS A 12 14.26 -17.11 19.04
C CYS A 12 13.88 -18.18 20.07
N GLY A 13 12.81 -17.95 20.84
CA GLY A 13 12.40 -18.77 21.99
C GLY A 13 12.11 -20.23 21.67
N ASP A 14 11.73 -20.56 20.43
CA ASP A 14 11.28 -21.91 20.06
C ASP A 14 12.27 -22.71 19.21
N CYS A 15 13.41 -22.15 18.80
CA CYS A 15 14.43 -22.88 18.01
C CYS A 15 15.46 -23.64 18.85
N VAL A 16 15.42 -23.57 20.18
CA VAL A 16 16.41 -24.23 21.05
C VAL A 16 16.33 -25.76 20.96
N ILE A 17 15.21 -26.33 20.50
CA ILE A 17 15.00 -27.79 20.49
C ILE A 17 15.49 -28.48 19.21
N ILE A 18 15.62 -27.79 18.06
CA ILE A 18 15.94 -28.47 16.78
C ILE A 18 17.43 -28.36 16.39
N CYS A 19 18.22 -27.49 17.03
CA CYS A 19 19.64 -27.30 16.68
C CYS A 19 20.63 -28.18 17.47
N LEU A 20 20.19 -29.05 18.38
CA LEU A 20 21.07 -29.98 19.10
C LEU A 20 21.48 -31.22 18.28
N GLY A 21 21.03 -31.35 17.02
CA GLY A 21 21.16 -32.62 16.28
C GLY A 21 21.86 -32.62 14.93
N LEU A 22 22.01 -31.51 14.20
CA LEU A 22 22.51 -31.57 12.82
C LEU A 22 23.38 -30.36 12.45
N ILE A 23 24.66 -30.64 12.25
CA ILE A 23 25.64 -29.74 11.62
C ILE A 23 25.36 -29.75 10.11
N PHE A 24 24.85 -28.66 9.54
CA PHE A 24 24.88 -28.44 8.10
C PHE A 24 25.55 -27.09 7.77
N PRO A 25 26.46 -27.04 6.78
CA PRO A 25 27.10 -25.81 6.35
C PRO A 25 26.27 -25.18 5.21
N SER A 26 25.59 -24.07 5.45
CA SER A 26 25.22 -23.12 4.38
C SER A 26 24.65 -21.81 4.94
N PRO A 27 24.98 -20.65 4.34
CA PRO A 27 24.52 -19.35 4.79
C PRO A 27 23.06 -19.17 4.34
N SER A 28 22.12 -19.51 5.22
CA SER A 28 20.69 -19.35 4.95
C SER A 28 20.29 -17.89 5.17
N PHE A 29 19.91 -17.22 4.09
CA PHE A 29 19.46 -15.81 4.06
C PHE A 29 18.38 -15.54 5.11
N CYS A 30 18.64 -14.55 5.97
CA CYS A 30 17.64 -14.00 6.90
C CYS A 30 16.72 -13.05 6.13
N ALA A 31 15.42 -13.37 6.06
CA ALA A 31 14.41 -12.38 5.71
C ALA A 31 13.99 -11.66 7.01
N PRO A 32 14.07 -10.32 7.07
CA PRO A 32 13.51 -9.59 8.20
C PRO A 32 11.98 -9.78 8.19
N LEU A 33 11.42 -10.32 9.26
CA LEU A 33 10.00 -10.15 9.55
C LEU A 33 9.87 -8.83 10.30
N ASP A 34 9.00 -7.92 9.84
CA ASP A 34 8.92 -6.53 10.33
C ASP A 34 8.44 -6.36 11.79
N CYS A 35 8.22 -7.46 12.52
CA CYS A 35 8.25 -7.45 13.99
C CYS A 35 9.68 -7.46 14.58
N GLY A 36 10.71 -7.34 13.73
CA GLY A 36 12.13 -7.41 14.10
C GLY A 36 12.60 -8.83 14.43
N LEU A 37 11.87 -9.84 13.95
CA LEU A 37 12.13 -11.26 14.15
C LEU A 37 12.85 -11.81 12.91
N ASN A 38 14.08 -12.30 13.06
CA ASN A 38 14.79 -12.99 11.99
C ASN A 38 14.46 -14.47 12.07
N VAL A 39 13.71 -14.99 11.11
CA VAL A 39 13.34 -16.41 11.03
C VAL A 39 13.79 -17.02 9.71
N HIS A 40 14.11 -18.32 9.72
CA HIS A 40 14.35 -19.06 8.50
C HIS A 40 13.06 -19.13 7.67
N LYS A 41 13.20 -19.21 6.33
CA LYS A 41 12.08 -19.36 5.39
C LYS A 41 11.16 -20.55 5.70
N GLN A 42 11.71 -21.62 6.26
CA GLN A 42 10.93 -22.80 6.66
C GLN A 42 10.18 -22.59 7.98
N CYS A 43 10.73 -21.74 8.87
CA CYS A 43 10.20 -21.46 10.19
C CYS A 43 9.17 -20.32 10.20
N SER A 44 9.11 -19.49 9.16
CA SER A 44 8.10 -18.43 9.03
C SER A 44 6.67 -18.96 9.06
N LYS A 45 6.45 -20.20 8.58
CA LYS A 45 5.15 -20.89 8.59
C LYS A 45 4.67 -21.28 9.98
N LEU A 46 5.55 -21.25 10.98
CA LEU A 46 5.25 -21.61 12.37
C LEU A 46 5.10 -20.38 13.28
N VAL A 47 5.32 -19.17 12.74
CA VAL A 47 5.15 -17.93 13.51
C VAL A 47 3.65 -17.72 13.76
N PRO A 48 3.21 -17.62 15.03
CA PRO A 48 1.81 -17.32 15.35
C PRO A 48 1.35 -16.05 14.65
N SER A 49 0.07 -16.00 14.26
CA SER A 49 -0.58 -14.84 13.62
C SER A 49 -0.53 -13.54 14.45
N ASP A 50 -0.12 -13.66 15.71
CA ASP A 50 -0.22 -12.66 16.75
C ASP A 50 1.13 -11.97 17.02
N CYS A 51 2.11 -12.05 16.08
CA CYS A 51 3.33 -11.23 16.18
C CYS A 51 2.93 -9.75 16.15
N GLN A 52 2.98 -9.08 17.31
CA GLN A 52 2.85 -7.64 17.39
C GLN A 52 4.21 -7.02 17.10
N PRO A 53 4.33 -6.21 16.03
CA PRO A 53 5.57 -5.50 15.77
C PRO A 53 5.87 -4.50 16.90
N ASP A 54 7.10 -4.54 17.41
CA ASP A 54 7.56 -3.58 18.41
C ASP A 54 7.60 -2.18 17.79
N LEU A 55 6.69 -1.30 18.23
CA LEU A 55 6.58 0.10 17.82
C LEU A 55 7.90 0.87 17.93
N ARG A 56 8.82 0.45 18.82
CA ARG A 56 10.15 1.09 18.96
C ARG A 56 11.09 0.78 17.78
N ARG A 57 10.76 -0.21 16.96
CA ARG A 57 11.53 -0.65 15.79
C ARG A 57 10.96 -0.16 14.46
N ILE A 58 9.67 0.16 14.40
CA ILE A 58 9.06 0.81 13.22
C ILE A 58 9.43 2.30 13.28
N LYS A 59 10.55 2.64 12.66
CA LYS A 59 11.05 4.03 12.58
C LYS A 59 10.59 4.78 11.33
N LYS A 60 9.82 4.13 10.46
CA LYS A 60 9.40 4.66 9.16
C LYS A 60 7.98 4.22 8.87
N VAL A 61 7.20 5.12 8.28
CA VAL A 61 5.82 4.90 7.88
C VAL A 61 5.79 4.44 6.42
N PHE A 62 6.58 5.08 5.56
CA PHE A 62 6.76 4.67 4.17
C PHE A 62 7.60 3.39 4.07
N SER A 63 7.31 2.60 3.04
CA SER A 63 7.95 1.30 2.78
C SER A 63 7.80 0.26 3.91
N CYS A 64 6.90 0.49 4.85
CA CYS A 64 6.46 -0.51 5.82
C CYS A 64 5.28 -1.31 5.22
N ASP A 65 5.23 -2.60 5.48
CA ASP A 65 4.09 -3.43 5.10
C ASP A 65 2.77 -2.88 5.66
N LEU A 66 1.74 -2.85 4.81
CA LEU A 66 0.45 -2.23 5.12
C LEU A 66 -0.22 -2.88 6.34
N THR A 67 -0.21 -4.21 6.38
CA THR A 67 -0.82 -4.97 7.49
C THR A 67 -0.05 -4.75 8.79
N THR A 68 1.27 -4.71 8.71
CA THR A 68 2.17 -4.47 9.85
C THR A 68 1.95 -3.08 10.44
N LEU A 69 1.91 -2.03 9.60
CA LEU A 69 1.71 -0.66 10.04
C LEU A 69 0.35 -0.47 10.74
N VAL A 70 -0.71 -0.99 10.13
CA VAL A 70 -2.08 -0.90 10.66
C VAL A 70 -2.19 -1.61 12.02
N LYS A 71 -1.61 -2.81 12.15
CA LYS A 71 -1.55 -3.55 13.42
C LYS A 71 -0.73 -2.82 14.48
N ALA A 72 0.42 -2.26 14.12
CA ALA A 72 1.30 -1.56 15.04
C ALA A 72 0.61 -0.33 15.66
N HIS A 73 -0.08 0.45 14.83
CA HIS A 73 -0.76 1.68 15.26
C HIS A 73 -2.17 1.44 15.78
N ASN A 74 -2.65 0.19 15.80
CA ASN A 74 -4.02 -0.18 16.20
C ASN A 74 -5.09 0.66 15.47
N THR A 75 -4.90 0.81 14.16
CA THR A 75 -5.83 1.53 13.25
C THR A 75 -6.47 0.52 12.30
N THR A 76 -7.40 0.97 11.43
CA THR A 76 -7.96 0.14 10.35
C THR A 76 -7.26 0.36 9.02
N ARG A 77 -6.61 1.52 8.86
CA ARG A 77 -5.88 1.95 7.66
C ARG A 77 -4.77 2.94 8.05
N PRO A 78 -3.77 3.16 7.20
CA PRO A 78 -2.63 4.04 7.51
C PRO A 78 -3.01 5.50 7.70
N MET A 79 -2.35 6.17 8.63
CA MET A 79 -2.52 7.62 8.86
C MET A 79 -2.18 8.45 7.62
N VAL A 80 -1.23 8.01 6.78
CA VAL A 80 -0.88 8.70 5.53
C VAL A 80 -2.08 8.79 4.59
N VAL A 81 -2.82 7.68 4.45
CA VAL A 81 -4.00 7.60 3.60
C VAL A 81 -5.09 8.52 4.14
N ASP A 82 -5.37 8.47 5.44
CA ASP A 82 -6.38 9.32 6.08
C ASP A 82 -6.07 10.81 6.00
N MET A 83 -4.85 11.19 6.36
CA MET A 83 -4.45 12.59 6.41
C MET A 83 -4.40 13.19 5.01
N CYS A 84 -3.78 12.51 4.04
CA CYS A 84 -3.72 13.00 2.65
C CYS A 84 -5.11 13.12 2.04
N ILE A 85 -5.95 12.09 2.16
CA ILE A 85 -7.32 12.11 1.61
C ILE A 85 -8.14 13.24 2.21
N ARG A 86 -8.09 13.42 3.54
CA ARG A 86 -8.78 14.52 4.23
C ARG A 86 -8.33 15.89 3.71
N GLU A 87 -7.03 16.10 3.54
CA GLU A 87 -6.49 17.36 3.04
C GLU A 87 -6.88 17.61 1.57
N ILE A 88 -6.85 16.57 0.72
CA ILE A 88 -7.27 16.64 -0.69
C ILE A 88 -8.76 16.95 -0.80
N GLU A 89 -9.60 16.37 0.04
CA GLU A 89 -11.03 16.65 0.04
C GLU A 89 -11.35 18.07 0.50
N LEU A 90 -10.59 18.57 1.48
CA LEU A 90 -10.81 19.87 2.08
C LEU A 90 -10.60 21.01 1.08
N ARG A 91 -9.60 20.91 0.19
CA ARG A 91 -9.21 22.03 -0.69
C ARG A 91 -8.92 21.66 -2.15
N GLY A 92 -8.89 20.37 -2.49
CA GLY A 92 -8.35 19.87 -3.77
C GLY A 92 -9.37 19.38 -4.79
N LEU A 93 -10.61 19.09 -4.40
CA LEU A 93 -11.57 18.36 -5.28
C LEU A 93 -11.87 19.05 -6.62
N LYS A 94 -11.70 20.37 -6.70
CA LYS A 94 -11.93 21.17 -7.91
C LYS A 94 -10.65 21.51 -8.68
N SER A 95 -9.48 21.06 -8.21
CA SER A 95 -8.20 21.32 -8.86
C SER A 95 -8.13 20.58 -10.20
N GLU A 96 -7.85 21.29 -11.28
CA GLU A 96 -7.74 20.71 -12.61
C GLU A 96 -6.67 19.61 -12.66
N GLY A 97 -7.02 18.46 -13.22
CA GLY A 97 -6.12 17.32 -13.35
C GLY A 97 -5.69 16.69 -12.03
N LEU A 98 -6.53 16.75 -10.98
CA LEU A 98 -6.24 16.14 -9.68
C LEU A 98 -5.75 14.69 -9.84
N TYR A 99 -4.67 14.32 -9.14
CA TYR A 99 -3.90 13.07 -9.29
C TYR A 99 -3.15 12.87 -10.61
N ARG A 100 -3.56 13.48 -11.73
CA ARG A 100 -2.83 13.44 -13.00
C ARG A 100 -1.63 14.38 -13.00
N VAL A 101 -1.82 15.62 -12.53
CA VAL A 101 -0.75 16.61 -12.40
C VAL A 101 0.14 16.22 -11.22
N SER A 102 1.46 16.35 -11.42
CA SER A 102 2.46 16.09 -10.39
C SER A 102 2.93 17.39 -9.77
N GLY A 103 2.95 17.46 -8.44
CA GLY A 103 3.64 18.52 -7.72
C GLY A 103 5.17 18.37 -7.82
N PHE A 104 5.89 19.31 -7.22
CA PHE A 104 7.36 19.25 -7.17
C PHE A 104 7.84 18.02 -6.39
N SER A 105 8.70 17.22 -7.01
CA SER A 105 9.22 15.97 -6.44
C SER A 105 9.93 16.17 -5.09
N GLU A 106 10.66 17.29 -4.94
CA GLU A 106 11.33 17.64 -3.68
C GLU A 106 10.34 17.80 -2.53
N HIS A 107 9.24 18.53 -2.74
CA HIS A 107 8.21 18.70 -1.71
C HIS A 107 7.42 17.40 -1.44
N ILE A 108 7.23 16.54 -2.45
CA ILE A 108 6.61 15.23 -2.24
C ILE A 108 7.48 14.38 -1.30
N GLU A 109 8.80 14.43 -1.49
CA GLU A 109 9.77 13.77 -0.64
C GLU A 109 9.83 14.39 0.77
N ASP A 110 9.66 15.71 0.89
CA ASP A 110 9.56 16.38 2.19
C ASP A 110 8.33 15.90 2.98
N VAL A 111 7.17 15.74 2.32
CA VAL A 111 5.97 15.16 2.95
C VAL A 111 6.23 13.72 3.38
N ARG A 112 6.91 12.92 2.54
CA ARG A 112 7.31 11.54 2.88
C ARG A 112 8.13 11.51 4.17
N LEU A 113 9.15 12.36 4.25
CA LEU A 113 10.03 12.48 5.41
C LEU A 113 9.30 13.00 6.65
N ALA A 114 8.33 13.90 6.48
CA ALA A 114 7.49 14.39 7.57
C ALA A 114 6.66 13.25 8.19
N PHE A 115 6.04 12.39 7.37
CA PHE A 115 5.32 11.21 7.87
C PHE A 115 6.24 10.20 8.54
N ASP A 116 7.42 9.91 7.97
CA ASP A 116 8.38 8.99 8.57
C ASP A 116 8.87 9.47 9.95
N ARG A 117 9.01 10.80 10.13
CA ARG A 117 9.50 11.40 11.37
C ARG A 117 8.41 11.62 12.41
N ASP A 118 7.29 12.21 12.01
CA ASP A 118 6.27 12.77 12.91
C ASP A 118 4.98 11.93 12.94
N GLY A 119 4.81 10.98 12.01
CA GLY A 119 3.62 10.14 11.91
C GLY A 119 2.34 10.97 11.78
N GLU A 120 1.38 10.75 12.67
CA GLU A 120 0.10 11.48 12.72
C GLU A 120 0.24 12.98 12.98
N LYS A 121 1.41 13.44 13.45
CA LYS A 121 1.69 14.85 13.73
C LYS A 121 2.33 15.58 12.54
N ALA A 122 2.53 14.91 11.41
CA ALA A 122 3.08 15.54 10.21
C ALA A 122 2.19 16.69 9.74
N ASP A 123 2.78 17.87 9.54
CA ASP A 123 2.07 19.02 8.98
C ASP A 123 2.02 18.90 7.46
N ILE A 124 0.82 18.69 6.91
CA ILE A 124 0.55 18.65 5.46
C ILE A 124 -0.46 19.74 5.04
N SER A 125 -0.66 20.74 5.90
CA SER A 125 -1.65 21.80 5.71
C SER A 125 -1.34 22.68 4.49
N ALA A 126 -2.34 23.44 4.04
CA ALA A 126 -2.18 24.44 2.99
C ALA A 126 -1.10 25.51 3.30
N SER A 127 -0.79 25.79 4.57
CA SER A 127 0.28 26.72 4.94
C SER A 127 1.67 26.14 4.71
N ALA A 128 1.85 24.83 4.90
CA ALA A 128 3.11 24.14 4.61
C ALA A 128 3.24 23.84 3.11
N TYR A 129 2.18 23.34 2.48
CA TYR A 129 2.17 22.94 1.08
C TYR A 129 0.95 23.50 0.35
N ALA A 130 1.11 24.68 -0.25
CA ALA A 130 0.04 25.36 -0.97
C ALA A 130 -0.46 24.56 -2.19
N ASP A 131 0.43 23.93 -2.95
CA ASP A 131 0.08 23.09 -4.10
C ASP A 131 -0.45 21.71 -3.63
N ILE A 132 -1.71 21.42 -3.95
CA ILE A 132 -2.34 20.15 -3.57
C ILE A 132 -1.74 18.96 -4.33
N ASN A 133 -1.11 19.18 -5.48
CA ASN A 133 -0.48 18.11 -6.25
C ASN A 133 0.74 17.49 -5.53
N ILE A 134 1.27 18.17 -4.52
CA ILE A 134 2.25 17.62 -3.58
C ILE A 134 1.60 16.54 -2.72
N ILE A 135 0.40 16.79 -2.18
CA ILE A 135 -0.31 15.84 -1.31
C ILE A 135 -0.83 14.64 -2.11
N THR A 136 -1.38 14.87 -3.31
CA THR A 136 -1.76 13.76 -4.21
C THR A 136 -0.53 12.96 -4.65
N GLY A 137 0.60 13.62 -4.88
CA GLY A 137 1.89 12.99 -5.16
C GLY A 137 2.37 12.11 -4.02
N ALA A 138 2.32 12.60 -2.78
CA ALA A 138 2.72 11.87 -1.59
C ALA A 138 1.81 10.65 -1.33
N LEU A 139 0.50 10.78 -1.53
CA LEU A 139 -0.43 9.66 -1.43
C LEU A 139 -0.12 8.58 -2.48
N LYS A 140 0.11 8.97 -3.75
CA LYS A 140 0.50 8.02 -4.82
C LYS A 140 1.84 7.35 -4.49
N LEU A 141 2.81 8.11 -3.98
CA LEU A 141 4.11 7.60 -3.59
C LEU A 141 3.98 6.58 -2.46
N TYR A 142 3.16 6.86 -1.44
CA TYR A 142 2.92 5.95 -0.32
C TYR A 142 2.42 4.59 -0.79
N LEU A 143 1.39 4.59 -1.64
CA LEU A 143 0.77 3.37 -2.16
C LEU A 143 1.74 2.57 -3.04
N ARG A 144 2.58 3.27 -3.81
CA ARG A 144 3.58 2.66 -4.69
C ARG A 144 4.76 2.04 -3.95
N ASP A 145 5.17 2.66 -2.84
CA ASP A 145 6.34 2.25 -2.05
C ASP A 145 6.03 1.10 -1.07
N LEU A 146 4.79 0.63 -1.01
CA LEU A 146 4.42 -0.53 -0.20
C LEU A 146 5.18 -1.79 -0.67
N PRO A 147 5.79 -2.57 0.25
CA PRO A 147 6.46 -3.82 -0.11
C PRO A 147 5.54 -4.83 -0.79
N ILE A 148 4.26 -4.84 -0.40
CA ILE A 148 3.18 -5.57 -1.04
C ILE A 148 2.17 -4.54 -1.54
N PRO A 149 1.86 -4.48 -2.84
CA PRO A 149 0.90 -3.53 -3.39
C PRO A 149 -0.48 -3.71 -2.76
N VAL A 150 -1.30 -2.65 -2.79
CA VAL A 150 -2.66 -2.67 -2.23
C VAL A 150 -3.46 -3.83 -2.79
N ILE A 151 -3.44 -4.02 -4.12
CA ILE A 151 -3.87 -5.28 -4.73
C ILE A 151 -2.67 -6.21 -4.71
N THR A 152 -2.70 -7.20 -3.82
CA THR A 152 -1.55 -8.08 -3.54
C THR A 152 -1.10 -8.86 -4.77
N PHE A 153 0.17 -9.25 -4.80
CA PHE A 153 0.73 -10.07 -5.87
C PHE A 153 -0.05 -11.38 -6.10
N ASP A 154 -0.56 -11.99 -5.01
CA ASP A 154 -1.34 -13.24 -5.07
C ASP A 154 -2.69 -13.07 -5.79
N LEU A 155 -3.29 -11.88 -5.70
CA LEU A 155 -4.60 -11.58 -6.30
C LEU A 155 -4.50 -10.83 -7.63
N TYR A 156 -3.33 -10.30 -7.98
CA TYR A 156 -3.10 -9.58 -9.24
C TYR A 156 -3.69 -10.33 -10.44
N SER A 157 -3.35 -11.62 -10.61
CA SER A 157 -3.81 -12.42 -11.75
C SER A 157 -5.34 -12.58 -11.78
N LYS A 158 -6.00 -12.69 -10.62
CA LYS A 158 -7.46 -12.79 -10.52
C LYS A 158 -8.14 -11.50 -10.99
N PHE A 159 -7.65 -10.33 -10.56
CA PHE A 159 -8.18 -9.05 -11.02
C PHE A 159 -8.00 -8.86 -12.54
N ILE A 160 -6.83 -9.23 -13.08
CA ILE A 160 -6.58 -9.15 -14.53
C ILE A 160 -7.50 -10.10 -15.32
N GLN A 161 -7.74 -11.32 -14.82
CA GLN A 161 -8.64 -12.27 -15.45
C GLN A 161 -10.09 -11.80 -15.39
N ALA A 162 -10.54 -11.27 -14.24
CA ALA A 162 -11.86 -10.69 -14.08
C ALA A 162 -12.10 -9.58 -15.12
N ALA A 163 -11.13 -8.67 -15.31
CA ALA A 163 -11.22 -7.61 -16.31
C ALA A 163 -11.31 -8.09 -17.77
N LYS A 164 -10.88 -9.32 -18.05
CA LYS A 164 -10.97 -9.95 -19.40
C LYS A 164 -12.34 -10.60 -19.67
N ILE A 165 -13.21 -10.71 -18.66
CA ILE A 165 -14.56 -11.25 -18.83
C ILE A 165 -15.40 -10.31 -19.72
N PRO A 166 -15.98 -10.81 -20.84
CA PRO A 166 -16.76 -9.97 -21.75
C PRO A 166 -18.09 -9.47 -21.17
N ASN A 167 -18.78 -10.32 -20.39
CA ASN A 167 -20.04 -9.96 -19.75
C ASN A 167 -19.79 -8.98 -18.59
N ALA A 168 -20.50 -7.87 -18.56
CA ALA A 168 -20.28 -6.81 -17.57
C ALA A 168 -20.67 -7.20 -16.15
N GLU A 169 -21.78 -7.93 -15.97
CA GLU A 169 -22.26 -8.38 -14.66
C GLU A 169 -21.31 -9.43 -14.07
N SER A 170 -20.99 -10.47 -14.82
CA SER A 170 -20.04 -11.51 -14.39
C SER A 170 -18.63 -10.95 -14.14
N ARG A 171 -18.24 -9.88 -14.85
CA ARG A 171 -16.99 -9.17 -14.59
C ARG A 171 -17.02 -8.47 -13.23
N LEU A 172 -18.10 -7.78 -12.89
CA LEU A 172 -18.25 -7.12 -11.58
C LEU A 172 -18.31 -8.14 -10.45
N GLU A 173 -19.04 -9.24 -10.63
CA GLU A 173 -19.08 -10.36 -9.67
C GLU A 173 -17.66 -10.91 -9.42
N ALA A 174 -16.89 -11.19 -10.48
CA ALA A 174 -15.53 -11.69 -10.34
C ALA A 174 -14.57 -10.68 -9.67
N ILE A 175 -14.75 -9.38 -9.90
CA ILE A 175 -14.00 -8.32 -9.19
C ILE A 175 -14.38 -8.33 -7.71
N HIS A 176 -15.67 -8.41 -7.38
CA HIS A 176 -16.14 -8.48 -6.00
C HIS A 176 -15.60 -9.70 -5.26
N GLU A 177 -15.64 -10.89 -5.87
CA GLU A 177 -15.06 -12.10 -5.28
C GLU A 177 -13.55 -11.98 -5.03
N ALA A 178 -12.82 -11.28 -5.91
CA ALA A 178 -11.40 -11.01 -5.72
C ALA A 178 -11.15 -10.01 -4.58
N LEU A 179 -12.00 -8.99 -4.43
CA LEU A 179 -11.93 -8.03 -3.32
C LEU A 179 -12.09 -8.70 -1.96
N LEU A 180 -13.04 -9.63 -1.82
CA LEU A 180 -13.30 -10.37 -0.57
C LEU A 180 -12.13 -11.27 -0.12
N GLN A 181 -11.15 -11.51 -1.00
CA GLN A 181 -9.95 -12.29 -0.69
C GLN A 181 -8.77 -11.43 -0.25
N LEU A 182 -8.87 -10.10 -0.34
CA LEU A 182 -7.81 -9.19 0.12
C LEU A 182 -7.64 -9.30 1.64
N PRO A 183 -6.39 -9.18 2.14
CA PRO A 183 -6.17 -9.02 3.58
C PRO A 183 -6.94 -7.80 4.12
N PRO A 184 -7.44 -7.84 5.37
CA PRO A 184 -8.32 -6.78 5.89
C PRO A 184 -7.75 -5.35 5.77
N ALA A 185 -6.45 -5.17 6.04
CA ALA A 185 -5.80 -3.85 5.92
C ALA A 185 -5.75 -3.35 4.47
N HIS A 186 -5.57 -4.26 3.50
CA HIS A 186 -5.58 -3.94 2.07
C HIS A 186 -6.99 -3.62 1.60
N TYR A 187 -7.98 -4.42 1.99
CA TYR A 187 -9.39 -4.19 1.66
C TYR A 187 -9.88 -2.83 2.16
N GLU A 188 -9.68 -2.52 3.45
CA GLU A 188 -10.15 -1.25 4.02
C GLU A 188 -9.42 -0.03 3.44
N THR A 189 -8.12 -0.15 3.17
CA THR A 189 -7.37 0.91 2.50
C THR A 189 -7.87 1.15 1.08
N LEU A 190 -8.13 0.07 0.33
CA LEU A 190 -8.65 0.14 -1.03
C LEU A 190 -10.06 0.72 -1.06
N ARG A 191 -10.96 0.24 -0.19
CA ARG A 191 -12.32 0.73 -0.05
C ARG A 191 -12.36 2.22 0.20
N TYR A 192 -11.60 2.70 1.19
CA TYR A 192 -11.56 4.12 1.52
C TYR A 192 -11.00 4.98 0.38
N LEU A 193 -9.99 4.47 -0.33
CA LEU A 193 -9.46 5.12 -1.53
C LEU A 193 -10.50 5.17 -2.66
N MET A 194 -11.20 4.07 -2.93
CA MET A 194 -12.23 4.02 -3.98
C MET A 194 -13.38 4.99 -3.67
N ALA A 195 -13.84 5.07 -2.42
CA ALA A 195 -14.84 6.04 -1.98
C ALA A 195 -14.37 7.49 -2.21
N HIS A 196 -13.11 7.77 -1.89
CA HIS A 196 -12.51 9.08 -2.17
C HIS A 196 -12.49 9.40 -3.67
N LEU A 197 -12.01 8.47 -4.49
CA LEU A 197 -11.93 8.63 -5.94
C LEU A 197 -13.31 8.75 -6.59
N LYS A 198 -14.31 8.01 -6.11
CA LYS A 198 -15.72 8.17 -6.51
C LYS A 198 -16.18 9.60 -6.25
N ARG A 199 -15.83 10.19 -5.11
CA ARG A 199 -16.17 11.59 -4.84
C ARG A 199 -15.38 12.55 -5.72
N VAL A 200 -14.14 12.26 -6.12
CA VAL A 200 -13.41 13.09 -7.09
C VAL A 200 -14.15 13.15 -8.43
N THR A 201 -14.71 12.04 -8.90
CA THR A 201 -15.44 12.03 -10.19
C THR A 201 -16.73 12.84 -10.16
N THR A 202 -17.33 13.10 -9.00
CA THR A 202 -18.51 13.99 -8.91
C THR A 202 -18.18 15.46 -9.19
N PHE A 203 -16.89 15.83 -9.15
CA PHE A 203 -16.37 17.15 -9.49
C PHE A 203 -15.72 17.20 -10.89
N GLU A 204 -15.99 16.21 -11.76
CA GLU A 204 -15.39 16.12 -13.11
C GLU A 204 -15.52 17.41 -13.93
N ARG A 205 -16.61 18.16 -13.75
CA ARG A 205 -16.82 19.45 -14.44
C ARG A 205 -15.75 20.49 -14.13
N ASP A 206 -15.18 20.45 -12.93
CA ASP A 206 -14.15 21.38 -12.47
C ASP A 206 -12.75 20.76 -12.64
N ASN A 207 -12.57 19.51 -12.17
CA ASN A 207 -11.25 18.88 -12.11
C ASN A 207 -10.86 18.10 -13.38
N LEU A 208 -11.79 17.83 -14.30
CA LEU A 208 -11.60 17.08 -15.54
C LEU A 208 -11.16 15.61 -15.35
N MET A 209 -11.44 15.01 -14.19
CA MET A 209 -11.03 13.65 -13.81
C MET A 209 -12.25 12.72 -13.62
N ASN A 210 -12.55 11.91 -14.63
CA ASN A 210 -13.46 10.76 -14.52
C ASN A 210 -12.75 9.48 -14.04
N ALA A 211 -13.54 8.43 -13.83
CA ALA A 211 -13.06 7.12 -13.40
C ALA A 211 -12.05 6.51 -14.39
N GLU A 212 -12.21 6.74 -15.70
CA GLU A 212 -11.28 6.27 -16.72
C GLU A 212 -9.90 6.95 -16.57
N ASN A 213 -9.89 8.28 -16.41
CA ASN A 213 -8.67 9.08 -16.19
C ASN A 213 -7.97 8.70 -14.89
N LEU A 214 -8.73 8.50 -13.81
CA LEU A 214 -8.19 8.05 -12.53
C LEU A 214 -7.66 6.61 -12.62
N GLY A 215 -8.31 5.73 -13.39
CA GLY A 215 -7.84 4.37 -13.66
C GLY A 215 -6.47 4.33 -14.33
N ILE A 216 -6.16 5.29 -15.22
CA ILE A 216 -4.83 5.40 -15.85
C ILE A 216 -3.76 5.70 -14.78
N VAL A 217 -4.07 6.58 -13.82
CA VAL A 217 -3.12 6.98 -12.77
C VAL A 217 -2.94 5.89 -11.72
N PHE A 218 -4.05 5.31 -11.26
CA PHE A 218 -4.04 4.39 -10.11
C PHE A 218 -3.87 2.92 -10.50
N GLY A 219 -4.17 2.51 -11.74
CA GLY A 219 -3.92 1.15 -12.23
C GLY A 219 -2.50 0.64 -11.91
N PRO A 220 -1.44 1.28 -12.42
CA PRO A 220 -0.06 0.88 -12.14
C PRO A 220 0.42 1.23 -10.71
N THR A 221 -0.31 2.10 -9.99
CA THR A 221 0.03 2.46 -8.60
C THR A 221 -0.45 1.41 -7.62
N LEU A 222 -1.64 0.83 -7.85
CA LEU A 222 -2.29 -0.13 -6.95
C LEU A 222 -1.98 -1.59 -7.30
N MET A 223 -1.61 -1.86 -8.56
CA MET A 223 -1.34 -3.20 -9.07
C MET A 223 0.06 -3.27 -9.67
N GLN A 224 0.82 -4.30 -9.28
CA GLN A 224 2.11 -4.60 -9.88
C GLN A 224 2.15 -6.10 -10.24
N PRO A 225 2.60 -6.46 -11.45
CA PRO A 225 2.76 -7.86 -11.80
C PRO A 225 3.84 -8.50 -10.91
N PRO A 226 3.65 -9.76 -10.46
CA PRO A 226 4.59 -10.46 -9.60
C PRO A 226 5.96 -10.68 -10.26
N GLU A 227 5.98 -10.83 -11.59
CA GLU A 227 7.19 -10.82 -12.39
C GLU A 227 7.35 -9.45 -13.06
N GLN A 228 8.49 -8.81 -12.83
CA GLN A 228 8.85 -7.52 -13.44
C GLN A 228 9.25 -7.65 -14.93
N SER A 229 8.50 -8.45 -15.69
CA SER A 229 8.64 -8.50 -17.14
C SER A 229 7.94 -7.29 -17.74
N ALA A 230 8.71 -6.42 -18.39
CA ALA A 230 8.19 -5.23 -19.07
C ALA A 230 7.07 -5.58 -20.07
N LEU A 231 7.15 -6.74 -20.72
CA LEU A 231 6.13 -7.21 -21.67
C LEU A 231 4.80 -7.54 -20.98
N THR A 232 4.84 -8.20 -19.81
CA THR A 232 3.64 -8.53 -19.04
C THR A 232 2.96 -7.25 -18.53
N THR A 233 3.74 -6.30 -18.02
CA THR A 233 3.23 -4.99 -17.59
C THR A 233 2.53 -4.24 -18.71
N LEU A 234 3.11 -4.22 -19.92
CA LEU A 234 2.52 -3.54 -21.07
C LEU A 234 1.22 -4.21 -21.53
N ASN A 235 1.18 -5.54 -21.54
CA ASN A 235 0.01 -6.30 -21.97
C ASN A 235 -1.18 -6.17 -21.00
N ASP A 236 -0.92 -6.06 -19.70
CA ASP A 236 -1.95 -5.99 -18.67
C ASP A 236 -2.34 -4.55 -18.29
N MET A 237 -1.63 -3.52 -18.77
CA MET A 237 -1.89 -2.12 -18.41
C MET A 237 -3.33 -1.68 -18.70
N ARG A 238 -3.90 -2.18 -19.81
CA ARG A 238 -5.31 -1.91 -20.16
C ARG A 238 -6.26 -2.49 -19.12
N GLN A 239 -5.97 -3.68 -18.61
CA GLN A 239 -6.78 -4.37 -17.61
C GLN A 239 -6.60 -3.73 -16.24
N GLN A 240 -5.39 -3.35 -15.84
CA GLN A 240 -5.15 -2.62 -14.59
C GLN A 240 -5.96 -1.32 -14.54
N LYS A 241 -5.92 -0.53 -15.62
CA LYS A 241 -6.75 0.66 -15.78
C LYS A 241 -8.24 0.33 -15.62
N LEU A 242 -8.72 -0.68 -16.33
CA LEU A 242 -10.14 -1.07 -16.32
C LEU A 242 -10.60 -1.54 -14.95
N VAL A 243 -9.78 -2.32 -14.22
CA VAL A 243 -10.10 -2.77 -12.86
C VAL A 243 -10.34 -1.56 -11.95
N VAL A 244 -9.42 -0.60 -11.93
CA VAL A 244 -9.57 0.59 -11.10
C VAL A 244 -10.74 1.45 -11.53
N GLN A 245 -10.94 1.64 -12.85
CA GLN A 245 -12.10 2.36 -13.37
C GLN A 245 -13.42 1.75 -12.85
N LEU A 246 -13.59 0.43 -12.96
CA LEU A 246 -14.80 -0.26 -12.53
C LEU A 246 -15.01 -0.19 -11.01
N MET A 247 -13.92 -0.31 -10.23
CA MET A 247 -14.00 -0.15 -8.78
C MET A 247 -14.42 1.26 -8.36
N VAL A 248 -14.00 2.30 -9.11
CA VAL A 248 -14.45 3.67 -8.87
C VAL A 248 -15.88 3.89 -9.36
N GLU A 249 -16.28 3.32 -10.49
CA GLU A 249 -17.64 3.49 -11.04
C GLU A 249 -18.70 2.81 -10.16
N HIS A 250 -18.40 1.62 -9.62
CA HIS A 250 -19.30 0.76 -8.87
C HIS A 250 -18.93 0.61 -7.39
N GLU A 251 -18.28 1.63 -6.83
CA GLU A 251 -17.81 1.63 -5.44
C GLU A 251 -18.92 1.30 -4.44
N ASP A 252 -20.13 1.81 -4.67
CA ASP A 252 -21.32 1.64 -3.83
C ASP A 252 -21.89 0.22 -3.81
N VAL A 253 -21.53 -0.60 -4.79
CA VAL A 253 -22.01 -1.99 -4.93
C VAL A 253 -20.93 -2.99 -4.55
N LEU A 254 -19.66 -2.67 -4.82
CA LEU A 254 -18.54 -3.60 -4.66
C LEU A 254 -17.98 -3.70 -3.24
N PHE A 255 -18.18 -2.68 -2.40
CA PHE A 255 -17.56 -2.55 -1.08
C PHE A 255 -18.57 -2.36 0.06
#